data_AF-A0A1E7RNS5-F1
#
_entry.id   AF-A0A1E7RNS5-F1
#
_cell.length_a   1.000
_cell.length_b   1.000
_cell.length_c   1.000
_cell.angle_alpha   90.00
_cell.angle_beta   90.00
_cell.angle_gamma   90.00
#
_symmetry.space_group_name_H-M   'P 1'
#
loop_
_entity.id
_entity.type
_entity.pdbx_description
1 polymer ?
#
loop_
_entity_poly.entity_id
_entity_poly.type
_entity_poly.pdbx_seq_one_letter_code
_entity_poly.pdbx_strand_id
1 'polypeptide(L)'
;MATAKKTRKRAASKPIASDAKPARERTPVVKTATRKAAAADPRAARVAARQRRLQDQEKAKDARAAKKATKKTAKKATQAGTRKQPETMPGQSIAKPGNEHALDLAPRFLAPDYVGSGKLQGRRAIITGGDSGIGRAVAVLFAREGADVAVLHLDEKEDAEVTRQHVEAEGTRCLVIAGDVRDPKFCNRAVKQVAKVFGGIDILVNNAAFQLHCERLEDLEDAHLQETLQTNIGGYIQMARAVLPHLEEGDCIINTGSETGLFGSKALIDYSSTKGAIHAFTKALASQLLPRGIRVNAVAPGPVWTPLNPADKQAPDVAEFGKNSDMGRAAQPEELSPAYVFLASPVTASYISGVILPVMGGPHG
;
A
#
# COMPACT_ATOMS: atom_id res chain seq x y z
N MET A 1 39.00 -23.64 -53.97
CA MET A 1 37.74 -23.94 -54.68
C MET A 1 36.69 -22.93 -54.24
N ALA A 2 36.56 -21.83 -54.98
CA ALA A 2 35.45 -21.57 -55.92
C ALA A 2 34.19 -21.05 -55.16
N THR A 3 34.00 -19.72 -55.03
CA THR A 3 33.14 -18.82 -55.87
C THR A 3 31.63 -19.13 -55.73
N ALA A 4 30.66 -18.20 -55.59
CA ALA A 4 30.55 -16.84 -56.11
C ALA A 4 29.42 -16.02 -55.42
N LYS A 5 29.60 -14.69 -55.48
CA LYS A 5 28.60 -13.60 -55.36
C LYS A 5 27.46 -13.71 -56.38
N LYS A 6 26.28 -13.12 -56.05
CA LYS A 6 25.42 -12.22 -56.90
C LYS A 6 23.98 -12.16 -56.36
N THR A 7 23.13 -11.14 -56.51
CA THR A 7 23.20 -9.67 -56.72
C THR A 7 21.76 -9.15 -56.53
N ARG A 8 21.63 -7.90 -56.07
CA ARG A 8 20.37 -7.11 -56.05
C ARG A 8 19.78 -6.92 -57.45
N LYS A 9 18.46 -6.76 -57.56
CA LYS A 9 17.82 -5.90 -58.58
C LYS A 9 16.55 -5.21 -58.03
N ARG A 10 16.52 -3.89 -58.22
CA ARG A 10 15.41 -2.95 -58.02
C ARG A 10 14.59 -2.82 -59.32
N ALA A 11 13.32 -2.43 -59.20
CA ALA A 11 12.54 -1.59 -60.12
C ALA A 11 11.38 -0.97 -59.28
N ALA A 12 11.21 0.35 -59.08
CA ALA A 12 10.81 1.44 -59.98
C ALA A 12 9.50 1.17 -60.75
N SER A 13 8.53 2.07 -61.02
CA SER A 13 7.87 3.22 -60.36
C SER A 13 6.93 3.88 -61.41
N LYS A 14 5.60 3.91 -61.19
CA LYS A 14 4.56 4.88 -61.71
C LYS A 14 4.38 5.08 -63.26
N PRO A 15 3.38 5.83 -63.81
CA PRO A 15 2.08 6.37 -63.30
C PRO A 15 0.88 6.26 -64.33
N ILE A 16 -0.27 6.91 -64.01
CA ILE A 16 -1.23 7.70 -64.85
C ILE A 16 -2.72 7.24 -64.92
N ALA A 17 -3.59 8.22 -64.60
CA ALA A 17 -5.01 8.59 -64.93
C ALA A 17 -5.91 7.63 -65.75
N SER A 18 -7.26 7.70 -65.77
CA SER A 18 -8.20 8.84 -65.73
C SER A 18 -9.66 8.37 -65.55
N ASP A 19 -10.54 9.33 -65.26
CA ASP A 19 -12.01 9.26 -65.18
C ASP A 19 -12.74 8.56 -66.34
N ALA A 20 -13.82 7.82 -66.02
CA ALA A 20 -15.03 7.70 -66.85
C ALA A 20 -16.23 7.16 -66.03
N LYS A 21 -17.33 7.92 -65.98
CA LYS A 21 -18.66 7.48 -65.50
C LYS A 21 -19.30 6.49 -66.49
N PRO A 22 -20.16 5.56 -66.02
CA PRO A 22 -21.27 5.12 -66.86
C PRO A 22 -22.66 5.33 -66.24
N ALA A 23 -23.53 5.77 -67.14
CA ALA A 23 -24.97 5.68 -67.29
C ALA A 23 -25.86 5.10 -66.16
N ARG A 24 -26.96 5.82 -65.92
CA ARG A 24 -28.17 5.36 -65.24
C ARG A 24 -28.85 4.29 -66.09
N GLU A 25 -28.99 3.08 -65.54
CA GLU A 25 -29.91 2.07 -66.04
C GLU A 25 -31.02 1.86 -65.01
N ARG A 26 -32.28 2.01 -65.46
CA ARG A 26 -33.47 1.80 -64.65
C ARG A 26 -33.87 0.34 -64.80
N THR A 27 -33.93 -0.41 -63.70
CA THR A 27 -34.48 -1.77 -63.64
C THR A 27 -35.57 -1.83 -62.56
N PRO A 28 -36.67 -2.58 -62.78
CA PRO A 28 -37.96 -2.28 -62.17
C PRO A 28 -38.14 -2.89 -60.77
N VAL A 29 -39.06 -2.27 -60.05
CA VAL A 29 -39.49 -2.59 -58.69
C VAL A 29 -40.04 -4.01 -58.61
N VAL A 30 -39.40 -4.86 -57.80
CA VAL A 30 -40.01 -6.08 -57.25
C VAL A 30 -40.38 -5.78 -55.79
N LYS A 31 -41.68 -5.79 -55.51
CA LYS A 31 -42.24 -5.73 -54.16
C LYS A 31 -42.09 -7.10 -53.50
N THR A 32 -41.27 -7.19 -52.47
CA THR A 32 -41.37 -8.23 -51.45
C THR A 32 -41.52 -7.58 -50.08
N ALA A 33 -42.53 -8.04 -49.36
CA ALA A 33 -42.95 -7.53 -48.08
C ALA A 33 -41.88 -7.74 -46.98
N THR A 34 -42.04 -6.96 -45.90
CA THR A 34 -41.38 -7.04 -44.58
C THR A 34 -40.06 -6.28 -44.39
N ARG A 35 -40.21 -5.00 -44.02
CA ARG A 35 -39.62 -4.45 -42.79
C ARG A 35 -40.54 -3.31 -42.35
N LYS A 36 -41.58 -3.66 -41.59
CA LYS A 36 -42.24 -2.68 -40.72
C LYS A 36 -41.11 -2.16 -39.84
N ALA A 37 -40.63 -0.94 -40.12
CA ALA A 37 -39.67 -0.27 -39.25
C ALA A 37 -40.22 -0.44 -37.85
N ALA A 38 -39.46 -1.08 -36.96
CA ALA A 38 -39.82 -1.14 -35.55
C ALA A 38 -40.08 0.31 -35.16
N ALA A 39 -41.35 0.67 -34.98
CA ALA A 39 -41.74 2.03 -34.67
C ALA A 39 -40.95 2.37 -33.42
N ALA A 40 -40.00 3.30 -33.56
CA ALA A 40 -39.08 3.64 -32.48
C ALA A 40 -39.93 3.94 -31.24
N ASP A 41 -39.75 3.16 -30.18
CA ASP A 41 -40.56 3.28 -28.98
C ASP A 41 -40.57 4.76 -28.55
N PRO A 42 -41.73 5.45 -28.57
CA PRO A 42 -41.83 6.85 -28.20
C PRO A 42 -41.31 7.12 -26.78
N ARG A 43 -41.28 6.10 -25.92
CA ARG A 43 -40.63 6.17 -24.61
C ARG A 43 -39.11 6.18 -24.74
N ALA A 44 -38.52 5.31 -25.57
CA ALA A 44 -37.08 5.32 -25.86
C ALA A 44 -36.63 6.65 -26.50
N ALA A 45 -37.41 7.21 -27.44
CA ALA A 45 -37.11 8.51 -28.05
C ALA A 45 -37.14 9.67 -27.03
N ARG A 46 -38.11 9.66 -26.11
CA ARG A 46 -38.19 10.65 -25.00
C ARG A 46 -37.03 10.50 -24.01
N VAL A 47 -36.62 9.27 -23.68
CA VAL A 47 -35.46 9.01 -22.82
C VAL A 47 -34.17 9.53 -23.49
N ALA A 48 -33.98 9.26 -24.79
CA ALA A 48 -32.83 9.75 -25.54
C ALA A 48 -32.77 11.29 -25.58
N ALA A 49 -33.91 11.96 -25.80
CA ALA A 49 -33.98 13.43 -25.76
C ALA A 49 -33.64 14.00 -24.38
N ARG A 50 -34.13 13.36 -23.30
CA ARG A 50 -33.79 13.74 -21.92
C ARG A 50 -32.30 13.56 -21.64
N GLN A 51 -31.70 12.44 -22.05
CA GLN A 51 -30.26 12.17 -21.87
C GLN A 51 -29.39 13.20 -22.60
N ARG A 52 -29.73 13.56 -23.85
CA ARG A 52 -29.02 14.61 -24.59
C ARG A 52 -29.10 15.97 -23.90
N ARG A 53 -30.29 16.34 -23.40
CA ARG A 53 -30.46 17.58 -22.64
C ARG A 53 -29.59 17.60 -21.37
N LEU A 54 -29.51 16.49 -20.64
CA LEU A 54 -28.62 16.38 -19.47
C LEU A 54 -27.15 16.52 -19.89
N GLN A 55 -26.74 15.87 -20.98
CA GLN A 55 -25.39 15.99 -21.52
C GLN A 55 -25.04 17.43 -21.91
N ASP A 56 -25.94 18.15 -22.57
CA ASP A 56 -25.72 19.54 -22.97
C ASP A 56 -25.67 20.49 -21.76
N GLN A 57 -26.48 20.21 -20.73
CA GLN A 57 -26.43 20.93 -19.45
C GLN A 57 -25.09 20.74 -18.73
N GLU A 58 -24.57 19.51 -18.67
CA GLU A 58 -23.26 19.22 -18.07
C GLU A 58 -22.12 19.85 -18.88
N LYS A 59 -22.12 19.73 -20.22
CA LYS A 59 -21.14 20.42 -21.08
C LYS A 59 -21.11 21.94 -20.84
N ALA A 60 -22.27 22.56 -20.66
CA ALA A 60 -22.36 23.99 -20.37
C ALA A 60 -21.82 24.34 -18.97
N LYS A 61 -22.01 23.48 -17.97
CA LYS A 61 -21.42 23.64 -16.62
C LYS A 61 -19.90 23.45 -16.67
N ASP A 62 -19.42 22.42 -17.35
CA ASP A 62 -17.99 22.13 -17.51
C ASP A 62 -17.26 23.27 -18.21
N ALA A 63 -17.84 23.83 -19.27
CA ALA A 63 -17.29 25.00 -19.96
C ALA A 63 -17.21 26.24 -19.04
N ARG A 64 -18.13 26.38 -18.07
CA ARG A 64 -18.08 27.45 -17.05
C ARG A 64 -17.06 27.14 -15.96
N ALA A 65 -16.96 25.89 -15.52
CA ALA A 65 -16.02 25.44 -14.49
C ALA A 65 -14.57 25.51 -14.99
N ALA A 66 -14.29 25.09 -16.23
CA ALA A 66 -12.98 25.21 -16.87
C ALA A 66 -12.49 26.67 -16.94
N LYS A 67 -13.41 27.62 -17.19
CA LYS A 67 -13.11 29.07 -17.13
C LYS A 67 -12.81 29.57 -15.72
N LYS A 68 -13.25 28.87 -14.67
CA LYS A 68 -13.01 29.21 -13.26
C LYS A 68 -11.74 28.54 -12.70
N ALA A 69 -11.41 27.35 -13.20
CA ALA A 69 -10.26 26.53 -12.79
C ALA A 69 -8.88 27.13 -13.17
N THR A 70 -8.84 28.09 -14.10
CA THR A 70 -7.61 28.85 -14.43
C THR A 70 -7.13 29.77 -13.30
N LYS A 71 -7.91 29.95 -12.22
CA LYS A 71 -7.44 30.53 -10.95
C LYS A 71 -7.07 29.41 -9.98
N LYS A 72 -5.81 28.97 -10.02
CA LYS A 72 -5.27 27.90 -9.17
C LYS A 72 -5.11 28.39 -7.72
N THR A 73 -6.09 28.15 -6.86
CA THR A 73 -5.90 28.22 -5.40
C THR A 73 -5.14 26.98 -4.93
N ALA A 74 -4.12 27.16 -4.07
CA ALA A 74 -3.41 26.05 -3.44
C ALA A 74 -4.41 25.11 -2.74
N LYS A 75 -4.31 23.81 -3.01
CA LYS A 75 -5.19 22.80 -2.40
C LYS A 75 -4.80 22.67 -0.93
N LYS A 76 -5.68 23.09 -0.03
CA LYS A 76 -5.49 22.95 1.43
C LYS A 76 -5.44 21.46 1.79
N ALA A 77 -4.57 21.10 2.73
CA ALA A 77 -4.51 19.72 3.25
C ALA A 77 -5.87 19.30 3.83
N THR A 78 -6.30 18.10 3.47
CA THR A 78 -7.57 17.52 3.92
C THR A 78 -7.40 16.92 5.32
N GLN A 79 -8.25 17.35 6.23
CA GLN A 79 -8.31 16.88 7.62
C GLN A 79 -9.64 16.15 7.82
N ALA A 80 -9.60 14.82 7.67
CA ALA A 80 -10.80 13.96 7.73
C ALA A 80 -10.99 13.26 9.09
N GLY A 81 -10.02 13.39 10.01
CA GLY A 81 -10.09 12.84 11.36
C GLY A 81 -10.72 13.80 12.38
N THR A 82 -10.97 13.29 13.57
CA THR A 82 -11.45 14.03 14.76
C THR A 82 -10.46 15.10 15.22
N ARG A 83 -9.16 14.85 15.03
CA ARG A 83 -8.06 15.78 15.34
C ARG A 83 -7.35 16.24 14.07
N LYS A 84 -6.89 17.50 14.08
CA LYS A 84 -6.02 18.03 13.02
C LYS A 84 -4.64 17.42 13.10
N GLN A 85 -4.14 16.90 11.98
CA GLN A 85 -2.79 16.37 11.84
C GLN A 85 -1.83 17.40 11.27
N PRO A 86 -0.51 17.27 11.53
CA PRO A 86 0.50 18.17 10.97
C PRO A 86 0.43 18.21 9.44
N GLU A 87 0.46 19.42 8.87
CA GLU A 87 0.45 19.64 7.41
C GLU A 87 1.86 19.78 6.83
N THR A 88 2.83 20.14 7.67
CA THR A 88 4.24 20.34 7.29
C THR A 88 5.14 19.54 8.20
N MET A 89 6.19 18.96 7.62
CA MET A 89 7.23 18.25 8.37
C MET A 89 8.46 19.14 8.50
N PRO A 90 9.23 19.03 9.59
CA PRO A 90 10.52 19.70 9.71
C PRO A 90 11.51 19.10 8.71
N GLY A 91 12.31 19.95 8.06
CA GLY A 91 13.38 19.48 7.20
C GLY A 91 14.54 18.98 8.06
N GLN A 92 14.70 17.66 8.18
CA GLN A 92 15.75 17.03 8.97
C GLN A 92 16.26 15.75 8.30
N SER A 93 17.45 15.29 8.70
CA SER A 93 18.00 14.00 8.28
C SER A 93 18.68 13.32 9.47
N ILE A 94 18.54 12.00 9.60
CA ILE A 94 19.07 11.20 10.72
C ILE A 94 19.75 9.93 10.21
N ALA A 95 20.49 9.22 11.07
CA ALA A 95 21.09 7.93 10.72
C ALA A 95 20.07 6.78 10.73
N LYS A 96 20.25 5.77 9.87
CA LYS A 96 19.45 4.52 9.88
C LYS A 96 19.84 3.63 11.08
N PRO A 97 18.93 2.80 11.62
CA PRO A 97 17.53 2.59 11.20
C PRO A 97 16.53 3.72 11.57
N GLY A 98 17.01 4.81 12.19
CA GLY A 98 16.22 6.02 12.44
C GLY A 98 15.58 5.97 13.82
N ASN A 99 16.07 6.80 14.73
CA ASN A 99 15.50 6.92 16.08
C ASN A 99 14.31 7.90 16.07
N GLU A 100 13.15 7.48 16.57
CA GLU A 100 11.94 8.32 16.63
C GLU A 100 12.06 9.45 17.65
N HIS A 101 12.71 9.18 18.79
CA HIS A 101 13.00 10.20 19.80
C HIS A 101 13.91 11.34 19.28
N ALA A 102 14.60 11.14 18.15
CA ALA A 102 15.45 12.15 17.51
C ALA A 102 14.70 13.02 16.46
N LEU A 103 13.39 12.81 16.27
CA LEU A 103 12.59 13.63 15.36
C LEU A 103 12.14 14.95 16.01
N ASP A 104 12.34 16.07 15.31
CA ASP A 104 11.91 17.40 15.76
C ASP A 104 10.38 17.46 15.93
N LEU A 105 9.68 16.75 15.04
CA LEU A 105 8.25 16.52 15.14
C LEU A 105 8.02 15.05 15.49
N ALA A 106 7.68 14.79 16.75
CA ALA A 106 7.31 13.44 17.20
C ALA A 106 6.11 12.91 16.40
N PRO A 107 6.21 11.72 15.78
CA PRO A 107 5.08 11.03 15.18
C PRO A 107 3.96 10.80 16.20
N ARG A 108 2.71 10.96 15.76
CA ARG A 108 1.55 10.69 16.60
C ARG A 108 1.15 9.22 16.46
N PHE A 109 1.26 8.48 17.55
CA PHE A 109 1.00 7.02 17.57
C PHE A 109 -0.09 6.60 18.57
N LEU A 110 -0.59 7.52 19.42
CA LEU A 110 -1.47 7.19 20.54
C LEU A 110 -2.95 7.00 20.14
N ALA A 111 -3.43 7.59 19.04
CA ALA A 111 -4.84 7.57 18.65
C ALA A 111 -5.79 7.90 19.82
N PRO A 112 -5.71 9.08 20.45
CA PRO A 112 -6.41 9.38 21.72
C PRO A 112 -7.94 9.30 21.60
N ASP A 113 -8.49 9.49 20.40
CA ASP A 113 -9.93 9.42 20.13
C ASP A 113 -10.42 7.97 19.89
N TYR A 114 -9.51 6.99 19.86
CA TYR A 114 -9.84 5.57 19.70
C TYR A 114 -10.09 4.92 21.06
N VAL A 115 -11.33 4.46 21.28
CA VAL A 115 -11.74 3.76 22.50
C VAL A 115 -11.68 2.25 22.27
N GLY A 116 -10.88 1.54 23.07
CA GLY A 116 -10.77 0.08 23.03
C GLY A 116 -12.10 -0.60 23.32
N SER A 117 -12.35 -1.73 22.67
CA SER A 117 -13.60 -2.51 22.82
C SER A 117 -13.35 -4.01 23.00
N GLY A 118 -12.12 -4.38 23.39
CA GLY A 118 -11.72 -5.76 23.64
C GLY A 118 -11.66 -6.63 22.38
N LYS A 119 -11.45 -6.04 21.19
CA LYS A 119 -11.45 -6.77 19.90
C LYS A 119 -10.35 -7.81 19.79
N LEU A 120 -9.29 -7.66 20.60
CA LEU A 120 -8.12 -8.53 20.65
C LEU A 120 -7.90 -9.04 22.08
N GLN A 121 -8.95 -9.07 22.90
CA GLN A 121 -8.85 -9.48 24.30
C GLN A 121 -8.19 -10.85 24.44
N GLY A 122 -7.08 -10.90 25.18
CA GLY A 122 -6.33 -12.12 25.43
C GLY A 122 -5.51 -12.64 24.25
N ARG A 123 -5.44 -11.90 23.13
CA ARG A 123 -4.58 -12.26 21.99
C ARG A 123 -3.12 -11.91 22.29
N ARG A 124 -2.20 -12.61 21.61
CA ARG A 124 -0.75 -12.52 21.80
C ARG A 124 -0.11 -12.21 20.45
N ALA A 125 0.43 -11.01 20.30
CA ALA A 125 0.93 -10.49 19.04
C ALA A 125 2.45 -10.39 19.01
N ILE A 126 3.05 -10.66 17.85
CA ILE A 126 4.43 -10.30 17.52
C ILE A 126 4.39 -9.20 16.46
N ILE A 127 5.12 -8.11 16.68
CA ILE A 127 5.23 -7.00 15.73
C ILE A 127 6.72 -6.75 15.44
N THR A 128 7.15 -6.94 14.19
CA THR A 128 8.51 -6.59 13.77
C THR A 128 8.61 -5.11 13.41
N GLY A 129 9.69 -4.44 13.80
CA GLY A 129 9.79 -2.98 13.72
C GLY A 129 8.71 -2.31 14.55
N GLY A 130 8.41 -2.88 15.73
CA GLY A 130 7.37 -2.39 16.63
C GLY A 130 7.82 -1.25 17.53
N ASP A 131 9.10 -0.92 17.53
CA ASP A 131 9.74 0.11 18.34
C ASP A 131 9.28 1.52 17.97
N SER A 132 8.95 1.78 16.71
CA SER A 132 8.68 3.12 16.18
C SER A 132 7.61 3.11 15.06
N GLY A 133 7.22 4.31 14.64
CA GLY A 133 6.35 4.57 13.50
C GLY A 133 5.04 3.78 13.54
N ILE A 134 4.70 3.18 12.40
CA ILE A 134 3.47 2.38 12.25
C ILE A 134 3.46 1.22 13.25
N GLY A 135 4.59 0.52 13.43
CA GLY A 135 4.69 -0.61 14.34
C GLY A 135 4.39 -0.24 15.79
N ARG A 136 4.92 0.90 16.27
CA ARG A 136 4.60 1.46 17.60
C ARG A 136 3.11 1.76 17.75
N ALA A 137 2.52 2.44 16.78
CA ALA A 137 1.08 2.75 16.81
C ALA A 137 0.21 1.49 16.83
N VAL A 138 0.62 0.45 16.09
CA VAL A 138 -0.07 -0.85 16.10
C VAL A 138 0.10 -1.55 17.44
N ALA A 139 1.30 -1.56 18.02
CA ALA A 139 1.57 -2.15 19.32
C ALA A 139 0.69 -1.55 20.42
N VAL A 140 0.65 -0.22 20.51
CA VAL A 140 -0.18 0.49 21.49
C VAL A 140 -1.68 0.21 21.27
N LEU A 141 -2.16 0.24 20.02
CA LEU A 141 -3.58 0.01 19.75
C LEU A 141 -4.00 -1.46 19.96
N PHE A 142 -3.09 -2.41 19.73
CA PHE A 142 -3.32 -3.82 20.06
C PHE A 142 -3.44 -4.02 21.57
N ALA A 143 -2.56 -3.37 22.34
CA ALA A 143 -2.60 -3.37 23.80
C ALA A 143 -3.92 -2.80 24.33
N ARG A 144 -4.35 -1.65 23.77
CA ARG A 144 -5.65 -1.03 24.10
C ARG A 144 -6.86 -1.91 23.77
N GLU A 145 -6.72 -2.81 22.81
CA GLU A 145 -7.75 -3.81 22.47
C GLU A 145 -7.62 -5.12 23.26
N GLY A 146 -6.69 -5.17 24.22
CA GLY A 146 -6.53 -6.26 25.19
C GLY A 146 -5.52 -7.33 24.81
N ALA A 147 -4.63 -7.08 23.83
CA ALA A 147 -3.60 -8.02 23.43
C ALA A 147 -2.27 -7.83 24.19
N ASP A 148 -1.60 -8.93 24.53
CA ASP A 148 -0.19 -8.92 24.90
C ASP A 148 0.67 -8.74 23.63
N VAL A 149 1.71 -7.91 23.69
CA VAL A 149 2.48 -7.50 22.51
C VAL A 149 3.97 -7.72 22.68
N ALA A 150 4.57 -8.47 21.77
CA ALA A 150 6.00 -8.58 21.61
C ALA A 150 6.49 -7.63 20.52
N VAL A 151 7.40 -6.73 20.89
CA VAL A 151 8.03 -5.74 20.02
C VAL A 151 9.41 -6.26 19.62
N LEU A 152 9.58 -6.56 18.34
CA LEU A 152 10.88 -6.86 17.74
C LEU A 152 11.42 -5.59 17.07
N HIS A 153 12.71 -5.32 17.26
CA HIS A 153 13.41 -4.13 16.75
C HIS A 153 14.88 -4.46 16.50
N LEU A 154 15.63 -3.56 15.83
CA LEU A 154 17.03 -3.82 15.49
C LEU A 154 17.98 -3.40 16.62
N ASP A 155 18.11 -2.10 16.89
CA ASP A 155 19.01 -1.54 17.92
C ASP A 155 18.48 -0.25 18.58
N GLU A 156 17.26 0.18 18.24
CA GLU A 156 16.60 1.41 18.71
C GLU A 156 16.02 1.23 20.13
N LYS A 157 16.88 0.85 21.09
CA LYS A 157 16.47 0.40 22.44
C LYS A 157 15.61 1.40 23.19
N GLU A 158 15.92 2.70 23.07
CA GLU A 158 15.15 3.77 23.70
C GLU A 158 13.73 3.83 23.12
N ASP A 159 13.60 3.73 21.81
CA ASP A 159 12.30 3.75 21.14
C ASP A 159 11.46 2.50 21.45
N ALA A 160 12.10 1.34 21.53
CA ALA A 160 11.43 0.11 21.94
C ALA A 160 10.96 0.16 23.40
N GLU A 161 11.74 0.79 24.28
CA GLU A 161 11.39 1.00 25.68
C GLU A 161 10.21 1.96 25.85
N VAL A 162 10.15 3.04 25.06
CA VAL A 162 8.98 3.93 24.99
C VAL A 162 7.74 3.15 24.57
N THR A 163 7.84 2.32 23.53
CA THR A 163 6.71 1.47 23.11
C THR A 163 6.30 0.51 24.23
N ARG A 164 7.25 -0.12 24.91
CA ARG A 164 6.99 -1.03 26.04
C ARG A 164 6.17 -0.34 27.13
N GLN A 165 6.57 0.85 27.53
CA GLN A 165 5.88 1.65 28.55
C GLN A 165 4.44 1.98 28.14
N HIS A 166 4.21 2.34 26.87
CA HIS A 166 2.87 2.63 26.39
C HIS A 166 1.99 1.38 26.27
N VAL A 167 2.53 0.23 25.86
CA VAL A 167 1.79 -1.04 25.85
C VAL A 167 1.39 -1.43 27.28
N GLU A 168 2.33 -1.37 28.23
CA GLU A 168 2.07 -1.72 29.63
C GLU A 168 1.09 -0.75 30.30
N ALA A 169 1.08 0.52 29.91
CA ALA A 169 0.12 1.51 30.39
C ALA A 169 -1.33 1.22 29.96
N GLU A 170 -1.54 0.47 28.87
CA GLU A 170 -2.87 -0.02 28.45
C GLU A 170 -3.30 -1.27 29.25
N GLY A 171 -2.43 -1.80 30.12
CA GLY A 171 -2.74 -2.90 31.05
C GLY A 171 -2.42 -4.31 30.54
N THR A 172 -1.71 -4.45 29.43
CA THR A 172 -1.27 -5.74 28.90
C THR A 172 0.25 -5.93 29.02
N ARG A 173 0.73 -7.15 28.76
CA ARG A 173 2.16 -7.47 28.85
C ARG A 173 2.89 -7.03 27.59
N CYS A 174 4.09 -6.48 27.76
CA CYS A 174 4.99 -6.20 26.66
C CYS A 174 6.29 -7.00 26.77
N LEU A 175 6.78 -7.53 25.65
CA LEU A 175 8.10 -8.16 25.55
C LEU A 175 8.91 -7.51 24.44
N VAL A 176 10.05 -6.92 24.77
CA VAL A 176 10.97 -6.32 23.79
C VAL A 176 12.09 -7.30 23.44
N ILE A 177 12.36 -7.50 22.15
CA ILE A 177 13.43 -8.37 21.67
C ILE A 177 14.23 -7.64 20.57
N ALA A 178 15.53 -7.45 20.79
CA ALA A 178 16.44 -6.90 19.80
C ALA A 178 16.99 -7.98 18.88
N GLY A 179 17.01 -7.74 17.58
CA GLY A 179 17.75 -8.53 16.61
C GLY A 179 17.25 -8.42 15.18
N ASP A 180 17.98 -9.09 14.30
CA ASP A 180 17.84 -8.92 12.87
C ASP A 180 16.92 -9.97 12.26
N VAL A 181 15.81 -9.53 11.66
CA VAL A 181 14.83 -10.41 10.98
C VAL A 181 15.41 -11.13 9.76
N ARG A 182 16.58 -10.72 9.26
CA ARG A 182 17.32 -11.45 8.22
C ARG A 182 17.96 -12.73 8.74
N ASP A 183 18.20 -12.85 10.05
CA ASP A 183 18.75 -14.06 10.66
C ASP A 183 17.63 -15.05 11.02
N PRO A 184 17.56 -16.22 10.36
CA PRO A 184 16.52 -17.20 10.67
C PRO A 184 16.70 -17.78 12.08
N LYS A 185 17.91 -17.77 12.64
CA LYS A 185 18.13 -18.21 14.03
C LYS A 185 17.52 -17.19 14.99
N PHE A 186 17.65 -15.89 14.73
CA PHE A 186 16.97 -14.86 15.50
C PHE A 186 15.45 -15.04 15.43
N CYS A 187 14.86 -15.13 14.23
CA CYS A 187 13.42 -15.32 14.07
C CYS A 187 12.89 -16.50 14.90
N ASN A 188 13.57 -17.65 14.82
CA ASN A 188 13.21 -18.84 15.59
C ASN A 188 13.38 -18.65 17.12
N ARG A 189 14.44 -17.97 17.57
CA ARG A 189 14.65 -17.70 19.00
C ARG A 189 13.59 -16.74 19.55
N ALA A 190 13.30 -15.66 18.82
CA ALA A 190 12.33 -14.66 19.22
C ALA A 190 10.93 -15.28 19.35
N VAL A 191 10.47 -16.02 18.35
CA VAL A 191 9.16 -16.72 18.41
C VAL A 191 9.08 -17.68 19.60
N LYS A 192 10.12 -18.49 19.85
CA LYS A 192 10.15 -19.39 21.02
C LYS A 192 10.09 -18.63 22.34
N GLN A 193 10.79 -17.51 22.44
CA GLN A 193 10.78 -16.66 23.63
C GLN A 193 9.39 -16.07 23.86
N VAL A 194 8.74 -15.55 22.82
CA VAL A 194 7.37 -15.02 22.90
C VAL A 194 6.40 -16.11 23.31
N ALA A 195 6.41 -17.27 22.65
CA ALA A 195 5.53 -18.39 22.98
C ALA A 195 5.71 -18.84 24.44
N LYS A 196 6.95 -18.84 24.96
CA LYS A 196 7.24 -19.17 26.36
C LYS A 196 6.68 -18.12 27.33
N VAL A 197 6.85 -16.83 27.05
CA VAL A 197 6.45 -15.74 27.94
C VAL A 197 4.93 -15.55 27.92
N PHE A 198 4.33 -15.58 26.74
CA PHE A 198 2.90 -15.31 26.56
C PHE A 198 2.02 -16.55 26.63
N GLY A 199 2.60 -17.75 26.55
CA GLY A 199 1.85 -19.02 26.53
C GLY A 199 1.22 -19.34 25.17
N GLY A 200 1.67 -18.68 24.10
CA GLY A 200 1.24 -18.89 22.72
C GLY A 200 1.35 -17.62 21.87
N ILE A 201 0.91 -17.70 20.61
CA ILE A 201 0.97 -16.62 19.63
C ILE A 201 -0.26 -16.71 18.74
N ASP A 202 -0.95 -15.60 18.52
CA ASP A 202 -2.18 -15.55 17.70
C ASP A 202 -2.01 -14.66 16.46
N ILE A 203 -1.13 -13.66 16.55
CA ILE A 203 -1.01 -12.60 15.55
C ILE A 203 0.46 -12.36 15.24
N LEU A 204 0.83 -12.42 13.97
CA LEU A 204 2.09 -11.89 13.47
C LEU A 204 1.83 -10.65 12.62
N VAL A 205 2.46 -9.53 12.98
CA VAL A 205 2.56 -8.34 12.14
C VAL A 205 3.99 -8.23 11.63
N ASN A 206 4.19 -8.52 10.35
CA ASN A 206 5.43 -8.22 9.68
C ASN A 206 5.41 -6.75 9.23
N ASN A 207 6.26 -5.93 9.83
CA ASN A 207 6.33 -4.49 9.55
C ASN A 207 7.77 -3.95 9.36
N ALA A 208 8.78 -4.59 9.93
CA ALA A 208 10.19 -4.18 9.78
C ALA A 208 10.59 -4.03 8.30
N ALA A 209 11.23 -2.91 7.95
CA ALA A 209 11.65 -2.65 6.58
C ALA A 209 12.92 -1.80 6.53
N PHE A 210 13.71 -2.03 5.49
CA PHE A 210 14.79 -1.17 5.03
C PHE A 210 14.36 -0.46 3.75
N GLN A 211 14.70 0.83 3.63
CA GLN A 211 14.59 1.58 2.40
C GLN A 211 15.81 2.50 2.27
N LEU A 212 16.30 2.66 1.04
CA LEU A 212 17.34 3.63 0.69
C LEU A 212 17.09 4.14 -0.73
N HIS A 213 16.96 5.46 -0.93
CA HIS A 213 16.72 6.01 -2.26
C HIS A 213 17.91 5.77 -3.21
N CYS A 214 17.60 5.40 -4.45
CA CYS A 214 18.55 5.29 -5.55
C CYS A 214 17.90 5.84 -6.83
N GLU A 215 18.38 6.99 -7.31
CA GLU A 215 17.78 7.72 -8.44
C GLU A 215 17.93 6.98 -9.78
N ARG A 216 18.95 6.13 -9.91
CA ARG A 216 19.30 5.43 -11.14
C ARG A 216 19.56 3.97 -10.86
N LEU A 217 18.97 3.09 -11.66
CA LEU A 217 19.16 1.65 -11.50
C LEU A 217 20.64 1.24 -11.67
N GLU A 218 21.41 1.94 -12.50
CA GLU A 218 22.83 1.62 -12.71
C GLU A 218 23.71 1.91 -11.49
N ASP A 219 23.22 2.73 -10.54
CA ASP A 219 23.94 3.10 -9.32
C ASP A 219 23.52 2.20 -8.13
N LEU A 220 22.60 1.26 -8.33
CA LEU A 220 22.16 0.32 -7.30
C LEU A 220 23.21 -0.76 -7.06
N GLU A 221 23.93 -0.66 -5.94
CA GLU A 221 24.92 -1.66 -5.53
C GLU A 221 24.27 -2.98 -5.06
N ASP A 222 24.97 -4.10 -5.29
CA ASP A 222 24.53 -5.43 -4.86
C ASP A 222 24.26 -5.51 -3.36
N ALA A 223 25.10 -4.87 -2.54
CA ALA A 223 24.93 -4.86 -1.08
C ALA A 223 23.63 -4.16 -0.65
N HIS A 224 23.32 -3.02 -1.27
CA HIS A 224 22.05 -2.31 -1.06
C HIS A 224 20.87 -3.20 -1.49
N LEU A 225 20.91 -3.75 -2.71
CA LEU A 225 19.84 -4.63 -3.20
C LEU A 225 19.61 -5.83 -2.25
N GLN A 226 20.68 -6.49 -1.80
CA GLN A 226 20.57 -7.61 -0.86
C GLN A 226 20.02 -7.18 0.50
N GLU A 227 20.45 -6.03 1.03
CA GLU A 227 19.92 -5.48 2.28
C GLU A 227 18.39 -5.31 2.20
N THR A 228 17.91 -4.65 1.14
CA THR A 228 16.48 -4.42 0.91
C THR A 228 15.70 -5.74 0.76
N LEU A 229 16.19 -6.67 -0.08
CA LEU A 229 15.52 -7.96 -0.31
C LEU A 229 15.47 -8.84 0.96
N GLN A 230 16.60 -8.98 1.65
CA GLN A 230 16.70 -9.85 2.83
C GLN A 230 15.87 -9.31 3.98
N THR A 231 15.85 -7.99 4.20
CA THR A 231 15.05 -7.38 5.27
C THR A 231 13.56 -7.45 4.95
N ASN A 232 13.15 -6.96 3.76
CA ASN A 232 11.74 -6.66 3.51
C ASN A 232 10.90 -7.87 3.12
N ILE A 233 11.44 -8.83 2.37
CA ILE A 233 10.71 -10.04 1.98
C ILE A 233 11.33 -11.30 2.59
N GLY A 234 12.66 -11.35 2.68
CA GLY A 234 13.37 -12.43 3.40
C GLY A 234 12.90 -12.53 4.85
N GLY A 235 12.94 -11.42 5.59
CA GLY A 235 12.52 -11.37 6.99
C GLY A 235 11.05 -11.73 7.20
N TYR A 236 10.16 -11.31 6.30
CA TYR A 236 8.73 -11.64 6.36
C TYR A 236 8.51 -13.15 6.20
N ILE A 237 9.20 -13.77 5.25
CA ILE A 237 9.14 -15.23 5.03
C ILE A 237 9.72 -15.96 6.24
N GLN A 238 10.84 -15.50 6.79
CA GLN A 238 11.48 -16.13 7.95
C GLN A 238 10.60 -16.08 9.20
N MET A 239 10.02 -14.92 9.51
CA MET A 239 9.12 -14.73 10.63
C MET A 239 7.82 -15.52 10.46
N ALA A 240 7.22 -15.51 9.26
CA ALA A 240 6.05 -16.34 8.98
C ALA A 240 6.37 -17.84 9.18
N ARG A 241 7.48 -18.33 8.64
CA ARG A 241 7.91 -19.73 8.84
C ARG A 241 8.12 -20.07 10.32
N ALA A 242 8.72 -19.16 11.08
CA ALA A 242 8.97 -19.35 12.50
C ALA A 242 7.68 -19.38 13.32
N VAL A 243 6.69 -18.52 13.03
CA VAL A 243 5.44 -18.43 13.79
C VAL A 243 4.44 -19.53 13.46
N LEU A 244 4.44 -20.04 12.22
CA LEU A 244 3.40 -20.96 11.73
C LEU A 244 3.16 -22.23 12.57
N PRO A 245 4.16 -22.84 13.24
CA PRO A 245 3.93 -23.95 14.16
C PRO A 245 3.13 -23.58 15.41
N HIS A 246 2.97 -22.30 15.71
CA HIS A 246 2.28 -21.77 16.89
C HIS A 246 0.89 -21.21 16.58
N LEU A 247 0.56 -21.00 15.30
CA LEU A 247 -0.75 -20.46 14.89
C LEU A 247 -1.79 -21.57 14.69
N GLU A 248 -2.98 -21.31 15.20
CA GLU A 248 -4.16 -22.18 15.18
C GLU A 248 -5.31 -21.57 14.36
N GLU A 249 -6.45 -22.26 14.31
CA GLU A 249 -7.64 -21.74 13.63
C GLU A 249 -8.12 -20.42 14.27
N GLY A 250 -8.40 -19.42 13.44
CA GLY A 250 -8.82 -18.09 13.88
C GLY A 250 -7.69 -17.07 14.05
N ASP A 251 -6.44 -17.52 13.96
CA ASP A 251 -5.24 -16.67 14.03
C ASP A 251 -4.95 -15.97 12.70
N CYS A 252 -3.99 -15.04 12.71
CA CYS A 252 -3.69 -14.28 11.51
C CYS A 252 -2.25 -13.79 11.37
N ILE A 253 -1.91 -13.46 10.12
CA ILE A 253 -0.70 -12.75 9.73
C ILE A 253 -1.11 -11.47 9.01
N ILE A 254 -0.51 -10.34 9.39
CA ILE A 254 -0.68 -9.05 8.72
C ILE A 254 0.68 -8.58 8.23
N ASN A 255 0.78 -8.28 6.95
CA ASN A 255 2.01 -7.79 6.33
C ASN A 255 1.88 -6.30 6.00
N THR A 256 2.93 -5.53 6.29
CA THR A 256 3.00 -4.12 5.91
C THR A 256 3.57 -3.99 4.50
N GLY A 257 2.68 -3.76 3.53
CA GLY A 257 3.01 -3.43 2.14
C GLY A 257 3.38 -1.95 1.99
N SER A 258 3.05 -1.38 0.84
CA SER A 258 3.15 0.07 0.56
C SER A 258 2.36 0.40 -0.71
N GLU A 259 1.96 1.66 -0.88
CA GLU A 259 1.51 2.19 -2.16
C GLU A 259 2.54 1.98 -3.29
N THR A 260 3.84 1.97 -2.98
CA THR A 260 4.90 1.73 -3.99
C THR A 260 4.86 0.30 -4.52
N GLY A 261 4.31 -0.66 -3.77
CA GLY A 261 4.04 -2.01 -4.28
C GLY A 261 2.85 -2.07 -5.26
N LEU A 262 1.96 -1.07 -5.22
CA LEU A 262 0.81 -0.94 -6.12
C LEU A 262 1.15 -0.12 -7.37
N PHE A 263 1.88 0.97 -7.22
CA PHE A 263 2.10 1.98 -8.26
C PHE A 263 3.54 2.10 -8.73
N GLY A 264 4.49 1.47 -8.02
CA GLY A 264 5.92 1.65 -8.23
C GLY A 264 6.44 3.00 -7.72
N SER A 265 7.76 3.13 -7.67
CA SER A 265 8.45 4.41 -7.47
C SER A 265 9.76 4.39 -8.24
N LYS A 266 10.01 5.46 -9.00
CA LYS A 266 11.20 5.58 -9.86
C LYS A 266 12.52 5.62 -9.09
N ALA A 267 12.51 6.13 -7.86
CA ALA A 267 13.71 6.30 -7.02
C ALA A 267 13.87 5.19 -5.96
N LEU A 268 13.00 4.18 -6.00
CA LEU A 268 12.91 3.10 -5.00
C LEU A 268 12.58 1.77 -5.70
N ILE A 269 13.36 1.39 -6.73
CA ILE A 269 13.06 0.23 -7.58
C ILE A 269 13.09 -1.08 -6.78
N ASP A 270 14.15 -1.31 -6.01
CA ASP A 270 14.33 -2.49 -5.16
C ASP A 270 13.29 -2.54 -4.01
N TYR A 271 13.07 -1.41 -3.32
CA TYR A 271 12.04 -1.29 -2.29
C TYR A 271 10.65 -1.56 -2.86
N SER A 272 10.26 -0.92 -3.96
CA SER A 272 8.97 -1.15 -4.64
C SER A 272 8.81 -2.62 -5.06
N SER A 273 9.89 -3.24 -5.54
CA SER A 273 9.93 -4.67 -5.88
C SER A 273 9.66 -5.54 -4.65
N THR A 274 10.27 -5.24 -3.50
CA THR A 274 9.96 -5.97 -2.26
C THR A 274 8.52 -5.76 -1.78
N LYS A 275 7.97 -4.56 -1.92
CA LYS A 275 6.58 -4.29 -1.52
C LYS A 275 5.57 -4.99 -2.44
N GLY A 276 5.85 -5.09 -3.74
CA GLY A 276 5.09 -5.94 -4.67
C GLY A 276 5.22 -7.42 -4.34
N ALA A 277 6.42 -7.88 -3.98
CA ALA A 277 6.65 -9.26 -3.53
C ALA A 277 5.87 -9.58 -2.24
N ILE A 278 5.81 -8.66 -1.28
CA ILE A 278 5.00 -8.80 -0.06
C ILE A 278 3.51 -8.93 -0.39
N HIS A 279 3.00 -8.18 -1.37
CA HIS A 279 1.60 -8.30 -1.81
C HIS A 279 1.32 -9.67 -2.43
N ALA A 280 2.21 -10.15 -3.30
CA ALA A 280 2.10 -11.49 -3.88
C ALA A 280 2.21 -12.59 -2.82
N PHE A 281 3.18 -12.47 -1.91
CA PHE A 281 3.38 -13.38 -0.77
C PHE A 281 2.15 -13.45 0.13
N THR A 282 1.54 -12.31 0.44
CA THR A 282 0.29 -12.23 1.23
C THR A 282 -0.81 -13.07 0.60
N LYS A 283 -1.04 -12.92 -0.71
CA LYS A 283 -2.09 -13.67 -1.43
C LYS A 283 -1.78 -15.17 -1.50
N ALA A 284 -0.55 -15.52 -1.83
CA ALA A 284 -0.13 -16.92 -1.90
C ALA A 284 -0.24 -17.63 -0.54
N LEU A 285 0.24 -16.99 0.52
CA LEU A 285 0.18 -17.54 1.87
C LEU A 285 -1.27 -17.61 2.40
N ALA A 286 -2.10 -16.60 2.09
CA ALA A 286 -3.54 -16.65 2.40
C ALA A 286 -4.21 -17.88 1.80
N SER A 287 -3.97 -18.18 0.52
CA SER A 287 -4.51 -19.38 -0.13
C SER A 287 -3.98 -20.66 0.49
N GLN A 288 -2.69 -20.71 0.84
CA GLN A 288 -2.07 -21.88 1.45
C GLN A 288 -2.61 -22.17 2.86
N LEU A 289 -2.87 -21.13 3.66
CA LEU A 289 -3.26 -21.27 5.06
C LEU A 289 -4.77 -21.27 5.28
N LEU A 290 -5.57 -21.03 4.24
CA LEU A 290 -7.03 -21.06 4.33
C LEU A 290 -7.58 -22.38 4.90
N PRO A 291 -7.09 -23.58 4.51
CA PRO A 291 -7.55 -24.84 5.12
C PRO A 291 -7.20 -25.00 6.59
N ARG A 292 -6.26 -24.18 7.12
CA ARG A 292 -5.91 -24.14 8.56
C ARG A 292 -6.71 -23.08 9.33
N GLY A 293 -7.62 -22.36 8.67
CA GLY A 293 -8.38 -21.28 9.28
C GLY A 293 -7.54 -20.06 9.70
N ILE A 294 -6.34 -19.89 9.14
CA ILE A 294 -5.44 -18.76 9.42
C ILE A 294 -5.58 -17.73 8.30
N ARG A 295 -5.87 -16.49 8.67
CA ARG A 295 -6.04 -15.38 7.71
C ARG A 295 -4.70 -14.69 7.45
N VAL A 296 -4.46 -14.29 6.20
CA VAL A 296 -3.25 -13.53 5.85
C VAL A 296 -3.64 -12.32 5.03
N ASN A 297 -3.35 -11.12 5.51
CA ASN A 297 -3.73 -9.87 4.86
C ASN A 297 -2.56 -8.88 4.86
N ALA A 298 -2.70 -7.80 4.10
CA ALA A 298 -1.73 -6.71 4.12
C ALA A 298 -2.41 -5.35 4.25
N VAL A 299 -1.72 -4.43 4.92
CA VAL A 299 -2.02 -3.00 4.87
C VAL A 299 -1.01 -2.37 3.90
N ALA A 300 -1.46 -1.51 3.00
CA ALA A 300 -0.60 -0.77 2.07
C ALA A 300 -0.66 0.73 2.43
N PRO A 301 0.26 1.23 3.27
CA PRO A 301 0.33 2.63 3.63
C PRO A 301 0.77 3.50 2.45
N GLY A 302 0.27 4.74 2.43
CA GLY A 302 0.86 5.83 1.63
C GLY A 302 2.00 6.54 2.38
N PRO A 303 2.17 7.87 2.21
CA PRO A 303 3.19 8.61 2.94
C PRO A 303 2.83 8.75 4.42
N VAL A 304 3.56 8.07 5.30
CA VAL A 304 3.37 8.11 6.76
C VAL A 304 4.60 8.71 7.44
N TRP A 305 4.41 9.69 8.33
CA TRP A 305 5.50 10.30 9.07
C TRP A 305 6.07 9.32 10.11
N THR A 306 7.25 8.78 9.81
CA THR A 306 8.00 7.82 10.62
C THR A 306 9.50 8.11 10.51
N PRO A 307 10.35 7.56 11.40
CA PRO A 307 11.81 7.74 11.34
C PRO A 307 12.44 7.23 10.03
N LEU A 308 11.77 6.29 9.36
CA LEU A 308 12.19 5.73 8.08
C LEU A 308 12.36 6.81 6.98
N ASN A 309 11.61 7.91 7.03
CA ASN A 309 11.70 8.96 6.00
C ASN A 309 12.88 9.92 6.23
N PRO A 310 13.07 10.52 7.43
CA PRO A 310 14.24 11.34 7.71
C PRO A 310 15.57 10.56 7.70
N ALA A 311 15.53 9.26 7.96
CA ALA A 311 16.71 8.40 7.86
C ALA A 311 17.11 8.07 6.42
N ASP A 312 16.34 8.51 5.44
CA ASP A 312 16.45 8.12 4.03
C ASP A 312 16.56 9.32 3.09
N LYS A 313 15.78 10.37 3.34
CA LYS A 313 15.72 11.56 2.50
C LYS A 313 16.58 12.70 3.05
N GLN A 314 16.98 13.61 2.16
CA GLN A 314 17.61 14.86 2.55
C GLN A 314 16.59 15.82 3.17
N ALA A 315 17.05 16.71 4.05
CA ALA A 315 16.18 17.63 4.79
C ALA A 315 15.16 18.41 3.93
N PRO A 316 15.49 18.95 2.74
CA PRO A 316 14.51 19.65 1.91
C PRO A 316 13.36 18.75 1.44
N ASP A 317 13.66 17.50 1.06
CA ASP A 317 12.65 16.54 0.59
C ASP A 317 11.76 16.03 1.73
N VAL A 318 12.32 15.96 2.95
CA VAL A 318 11.57 15.64 4.17
C VAL A 318 10.54 16.72 4.47
N ALA A 319 10.86 18.00 4.28
CA ALA A 319 9.93 19.11 4.52
C ALA A 319 8.72 19.11 3.56
N GLU A 320 8.87 18.51 2.38
CA GLU A 320 7.81 18.36 1.38
C GLU A 320 7.04 17.03 1.50
N PHE A 321 7.40 16.18 2.47
CA PHE A 321 6.86 14.83 2.60
C PHE A 321 5.33 14.81 2.77
N GLY A 322 4.67 14.04 1.89
CA GLY A 322 3.21 13.85 1.88
C GLY A 322 2.40 14.99 1.25
N LYS A 323 2.99 16.13 0.86
CA LYS A 323 2.24 17.24 0.24
C LYS A 323 1.64 16.90 -1.13
N ASN A 324 2.21 15.92 -1.81
CA ASN A 324 1.73 15.46 -3.11
C ASN A 324 0.63 14.40 -3.00
N SER A 325 0.30 13.93 -1.80
CA SER A 325 -0.80 12.96 -1.61
C SER A 325 -2.13 13.59 -1.97
N ASP A 326 -3.14 12.76 -2.21
CA ASP A 326 -4.49 13.25 -2.48
C ASP A 326 -5.07 14.10 -1.32
N MET A 327 -4.68 13.78 -0.08
CA MET A 327 -5.00 14.56 1.12
C MET A 327 -4.06 15.76 1.34
N GLY A 328 -2.99 15.93 0.57
CA GLY A 328 -2.07 17.06 0.65
C GLY A 328 -1.26 17.12 1.97
N ARG A 329 -1.12 15.99 2.66
CA ARG A 329 -0.32 15.83 3.89
C ARG A 329 0.14 14.38 4.04
N ALA A 330 1.16 14.18 4.86
CA ALA A 330 1.50 12.84 5.36
C ALA A 330 0.46 12.38 6.39
N ALA A 331 0.22 11.07 6.43
CA ALA A 331 -0.48 10.43 7.53
C ALA A 331 0.42 10.36 8.77
N GLN A 332 -0.21 10.30 9.94
CA GLN A 332 0.47 9.94 11.19
C GLN A 332 0.29 8.45 11.48
N PRO A 333 1.23 7.78 12.17
CA PRO A 333 1.13 6.35 12.47
C PRO A 333 -0.19 5.90 13.09
N GLU A 334 -0.78 6.72 13.97
CA GLU A 334 -2.08 6.46 14.59
C GLU A 334 -3.27 6.38 13.62
N GLU A 335 -3.13 6.92 12.41
CA GLU A 335 -4.16 6.84 11.37
C GLU A 335 -4.13 5.49 10.63
N LEU A 336 -3.07 4.70 10.83
CA LEU A 336 -2.89 3.39 10.21
C LEU A 336 -3.29 2.27 11.17
N SER A 337 -3.00 2.40 12.46
CA SER A 337 -3.19 1.32 13.45
C SER A 337 -4.62 0.75 13.53
N PRO A 338 -5.72 1.51 13.34
CA PRO A 338 -7.07 0.93 13.31
C PRO A 338 -7.28 -0.11 12.21
N ALA A 339 -6.61 0.03 11.06
CA ALA A 339 -6.67 -0.95 9.98
C ALA A 339 -6.05 -2.30 10.40
N TYR A 340 -5.00 -2.27 11.22
CA TYR A 340 -4.38 -3.48 11.76
C TYR A 340 -5.30 -4.15 12.79
N VAL A 341 -5.95 -3.39 13.68
CA VAL A 341 -6.95 -3.96 14.61
C VAL A 341 -8.09 -4.62 13.83
N PHE A 342 -8.61 -3.93 12.81
CA PHE A 342 -9.66 -4.45 11.94
C PHE A 342 -9.27 -5.78 11.28
N LEU A 343 -8.05 -5.88 10.73
CA LEU A 343 -7.59 -7.10 10.08
C LEU A 343 -7.19 -8.19 11.08
N ALA A 344 -6.72 -7.83 12.27
CA ALA A 344 -6.30 -8.79 13.29
C ALA A 344 -7.52 -9.48 13.93
N SER A 345 -8.59 -8.72 14.17
CA SER A 345 -9.72 -9.22 14.94
C SER A 345 -10.63 -10.16 14.13
N PRO A 346 -10.91 -11.38 14.63
CA PRO A 346 -11.84 -12.30 13.98
C PRO A 346 -13.26 -11.76 13.87
N VAL A 347 -13.70 -10.94 14.84
CA VAL A 347 -15.08 -10.41 14.83
C VAL A 347 -15.32 -9.35 13.76
N THR A 348 -14.25 -8.76 13.20
CA THR A 348 -14.34 -7.74 12.14
C THR A 348 -13.92 -8.26 10.77
N ALA A 349 -13.03 -9.26 10.70
CA ALA A 349 -12.39 -9.69 9.46
C ALA A 349 -12.41 -11.21 9.23
N SER A 350 -13.35 -11.96 9.83
CA SER A 350 -13.45 -13.42 9.66
C SER A 350 -13.59 -13.87 8.20
N TYR A 351 -14.20 -13.05 7.33
CA TYR A 351 -14.36 -13.34 5.89
C TYR A 351 -13.36 -12.59 5.00
N ILE A 352 -12.23 -12.16 5.55
CA ILE A 352 -11.20 -11.39 4.83
C ILE A 352 -9.85 -12.11 4.96
N SER A 353 -9.38 -12.68 3.84
CA SER A 353 -8.05 -13.26 3.70
C SER A 353 -7.52 -13.01 2.28
N GLY A 354 -6.27 -12.58 2.16
CA GLY A 354 -5.60 -12.21 0.91
C GLY A 354 -5.80 -10.76 0.47
N VAL A 355 -6.41 -9.91 1.31
CA VAL A 355 -6.64 -8.50 0.95
C VAL A 355 -5.33 -7.70 1.03
N ILE A 356 -5.16 -6.77 0.10
CA ILE A 356 -4.21 -5.66 0.22
C ILE A 356 -5.06 -4.42 0.48
N LEU A 357 -5.13 -3.96 1.74
CA LEU A 357 -5.97 -2.84 2.16
C LEU A 357 -5.18 -1.53 2.03
N PRO A 358 -5.51 -0.65 1.07
CA PRO A 358 -4.82 0.63 0.92
C PRO A 358 -5.25 1.61 2.01
N VAL A 359 -4.27 2.24 2.67
CA VAL A 359 -4.48 3.33 3.63
C VAL A 359 -3.52 4.46 3.26
N MET A 360 -3.83 5.14 2.16
CA MET A 360 -2.88 6.01 1.47
C MET A 360 -3.30 7.48 1.32
N GLY A 361 -4.50 7.85 1.78
CA GLY A 361 -4.96 9.25 1.72
C GLY A 361 -5.72 9.61 0.43
N GLY A 362 -5.93 8.66 -0.48
CA GLY A 362 -6.80 8.82 -1.64
C GLY A 362 -6.56 7.72 -2.68
N PRO A 363 -7.19 7.78 -3.86
CA PRO A 363 -7.02 6.77 -4.91
C PRO A 363 -5.68 6.81 -5.66
N HIS A 364 -4.89 7.89 -5.57
CA HIS A 364 -3.64 8.06 -6.33
C HIS A 364 -2.36 7.91 -5.50
N GLY A 365 -2.50 7.70 -4.18
CA GLY A 365 -1.40 7.81 -3.22
C GLY A 365 -1.34 9.24 -2.72
#